data_AF-A0AAE1AZI4-F1
#
_entry.id   AF-A0AAE1AZI4-F1
#
_cell.length_a   1.000
_cell.length_b   1.000
_cell.length_c   1.000
_cell.angle_alpha   90.00
_cell.angle_beta   90.00
_cell.angle_gamma   90.00
#
_symmetry.space_group_name_H-M   'P 1'
#
loop_
_entity.id
_entity.type
_entity.pdbx_description
1 polymer ?
#
loop_
_entity_poly.entity_id
_entity_poly.type
_entity_poly.pdbx_seq_one_letter_code
_entity_poly.pdbx_strand_id
1 'polypeptide(L)'
;MQNIFGLRAPSYRSEDGLAGLGVRRGTRFSNAKRLGYGESRLNRTRNKKSHPRGRLIPPAGLGWGVKHRNLVMPTHPYPTIAPRSARPRASTGVELELLTDYDQHLFIEKGMRGGISMVSKRHARANNPAVEGYDSEKPNSHILYLDANNLYGWAMSQPLPTGGFRWVEDCTALAGTIQDQPADGPEGFILEVDLEYPQELHDRHNAYPLAPERMVVQKEWMSEYQHGLLGKGMASAEVEKLVPSLRDKNHYVLHYRNLQLFLGLGLQLRKVHRALRFDQSPWMEPYIRMNTELRKQATSAFEKDLYKLANNSVFGKTMENLRKRVDVKLVRSNEEDKLRRLLASPSFARANIFDDDLAAVEVHKSRMVLSRPVYVGGTSLTFAGTPLAFAGTPRAFAGTPLAFAGMPRAFADTTRKSQRQPIAD
;
A
#
# COMPACT_ATOMS: atom_id res chain seq x y z
N MET A 1 4.07 -38.99 2.83
CA MET A 1 4.48 -38.38 4.13
C MET A 1 5.42 -39.37 4.80
N GLN A 2 6.53 -38.86 5.35
CA GLN A 2 7.72 -39.57 5.85
C GLN A 2 8.76 -39.96 4.78
N ASN A 3 9.76 -39.10 4.57
CA ASN A 3 11.16 -39.42 4.89
C ASN A 3 12.10 -38.40 4.26
N ILE A 4 12.73 -37.61 5.13
CA ILE A 4 13.98 -36.87 4.90
C ILE A 4 14.56 -36.72 6.32
N PHE A 5 15.52 -37.44 6.88
CA PHE A 5 16.33 -38.60 6.52
C PHE A 5 16.77 -39.25 7.86
N GLY A 6 16.23 -40.42 8.20
CA GLY A 6 16.79 -41.35 9.23
C GLY A 6 16.92 -40.91 10.70
N LEU A 7 16.47 -39.73 11.14
CA LEU A 7 16.57 -39.31 12.54
C LEU A 7 15.24 -38.99 13.21
N ARG A 8 15.03 -39.56 14.40
CA ARG A 8 13.99 -39.14 15.36
C ARG A 8 14.40 -37.84 16.05
N ALA A 9 13.51 -36.85 16.06
CA ALA A 9 13.60 -35.69 16.95
C ALA A 9 13.25 -36.11 18.41
N PRO A 10 13.82 -35.46 19.45
CA PRO A 10 13.36 -35.67 20.83
C PRO A 10 11.97 -35.05 21.02
N SER A 11 11.05 -35.82 21.59
CA SER A 11 9.73 -35.36 21.99
C SER A 11 9.83 -34.34 23.13
N TYR A 12 9.30 -33.15 22.94
CA TYR A 12 8.95 -32.26 24.05
C TYR A 12 7.43 -32.33 24.25
N ARG A 13 6.99 -32.87 25.39
CA ARG A 13 5.60 -32.81 25.83
C ARG A 13 5.32 -31.41 26.38
N SER A 14 4.24 -30.80 25.92
CA SER A 14 3.39 -29.97 26.77
C SER A 14 1.98 -30.55 26.66
N GLU A 15 1.46 -31.01 27.80
CA GLU A 15 0.12 -31.56 27.96
C GLU A 15 -0.95 -30.46 27.88
N ASP A 16 -2.22 -30.92 27.85
CA ASP A 16 -3.50 -30.20 27.72
C ASP A 16 -3.94 -29.96 26.25
N GLY A 17 -5.01 -30.55 25.71
CA GLY A 17 -6.10 -31.36 26.24
C GLY A 17 -7.30 -31.21 25.28
N LEU A 18 -8.02 -32.31 25.05
CA LEU A 18 -9.35 -32.45 24.39
C LEU A 18 -9.42 -32.74 22.87
N ALA A 19 -9.66 -34.04 22.60
CA ALA A 19 -10.65 -34.66 21.71
C ALA A 19 -11.11 -33.88 20.46
N GLY A 20 -11.02 -34.40 19.23
CA GLY A 20 -11.41 -35.74 18.79
C GLY A 20 -12.71 -35.62 17.96
N LEU A 21 -12.63 -35.86 16.63
CA LEU A 21 -13.68 -36.04 15.60
C LEU A 21 -13.28 -35.27 14.32
N GLY A 22 -13.27 -35.79 13.10
CA GLY A 22 -13.45 -37.11 12.53
C GLY A 22 -13.16 -36.98 11.04
N VAL A 23 -12.62 -38.04 10.44
CA VAL A 23 -12.30 -38.13 9.01
C VAL A 23 -13.58 -38.03 8.17
N ARG A 24 -13.66 -37.09 7.21
CA ARG A 24 -14.51 -37.25 6.03
C ARG A 24 -13.84 -36.76 4.75
N ARG A 25 -13.87 -37.67 3.77
CA ARG A 25 -13.42 -37.56 2.39
C ARG A 25 -14.25 -36.55 1.60
N GLY A 26 -13.57 -35.84 0.71
CA GLY A 26 -13.99 -35.54 -0.67
C GLY A 26 -15.39 -34.98 -0.90
N THR A 27 -15.46 -33.67 -1.16
CA THR A 27 -16.48 -33.11 -2.06
C THR A 27 -15.84 -32.08 -2.98
N ARG A 28 -15.96 -32.36 -4.28
CA ARG A 28 -15.59 -31.48 -5.39
C ARG A 28 -16.46 -30.22 -5.33
N PHE A 29 -15.84 -29.04 -5.41
CA PHE A 29 -16.52 -27.83 -5.87
C PHE A 29 -15.84 -27.31 -7.13
N SER A 30 -16.61 -27.37 -8.19
CA SER A 30 -16.36 -26.80 -9.52
C SER A 30 -16.65 -25.30 -9.54
N ASN A 31 -15.93 -24.62 -10.44
CA ASN A 31 -16.23 -23.32 -11.06
C ASN A 31 -15.91 -22.04 -10.26
N ALA A 32 -14.64 -21.64 -10.32
CA ALA A 32 -14.25 -20.24 -10.41
C ALA A 32 -13.73 -19.97 -11.84
N LYS A 33 -14.44 -19.11 -12.58
CA LYS A 33 -14.08 -18.63 -13.91
C LYS A 33 -12.68 -18.02 -13.89
N ARG A 34 -11.75 -18.64 -14.64
CA ARG A 34 -10.45 -18.07 -15.00
C ARG A 34 -10.67 -16.82 -15.86
N LEU A 35 -10.13 -15.69 -15.41
CA LEU A 35 -9.80 -14.56 -16.26
C LEU A 35 -8.70 -15.03 -17.22
N GLY A 36 -8.98 -14.95 -18.51
CA GLY A 36 -8.10 -15.38 -19.59
C GLY A 36 -6.86 -14.49 -19.69
N TYR A 37 -5.71 -15.06 -19.33
CA TYR A 37 -4.44 -14.68 -19.93
C TYR A 37 -4.19 -15.66 -21.07
N GLY A 38 -4.18 -15.15 -22.30
CA GLY A 38 -3.88 -15.94 -23.49
C GLY A 38 -2.45 -16.47 -23.43
N GLU A 39 -2.32 -17.80 -23.35
CA GLU A 39 -1.09 -18.52 -23.63
C GLU A 39 -0.79 -18.42 -25.14
N SER A 40 0.19 -17.61 -25.52
CA SER A 40 0.81 -17.70 -26.84
C SER A 40 1.70 -18.95 -26.89
N ARG A 41 1.19 -20.02 -27.50
CA ARG A 41 1.96 -21.20 -27.89
C ARG A 41 3.03 -20.79 -28.90
N LEU A 42 4.28 -20.67 -28.46
CA LEU A 42 5.45 -20.63 -29.35
C LEU A 42 5.83 -22.07 -29.74
N ASN A 43 5.51 -22.42 -30.99
CA ASN A 43 5.97 -23.64 -31.64
C ASN A 43 7.52 -23.68 -31.64
N ARG A 44 8.09 -24.65 -30.93
CA ARG A 44 9.51 -25.01 -31.02
C ARG A 44 9.74 -25.85 -32.27
N THR A 45 10.23 -25.24 -33.34
CA THR A 45 11.01 -25.96 -34.36
C THR A 45 12.47 -26.04 -33.92
N ARG A 46 12.96 -27.27 -33.77
CA ARG A 46 14.38 -27.61 -33.54
C ARG A 46 15.22 -27.02 -34.68
N ASN A 47 16.24 -26.23 -34.36
CA ASN A 47 17.41 -26.16 -35.21
C ASN A 47 18.70 -26.13 -34.38
N LYS A 48 19.51 -27.17 -34.55
CA LYS A 48 20.83 -27.34 -33.93
C LYS A 48 21.83 -26.45 -34.67
N LYS A 49 22.46 -25.49 -34.00
CA LYS A 49 23.82 -25.05 -34.33
C LYS A 49 24.60 -24.75 -33.04
N SER A 50 25.70 -25.47 -32.88
CA SER A 50 26.76 -25.31 -31.90
C SER A 50 27.59 -24.05 -32.17
N HIS A 51 28.24 -23.50 -31.13
CA HIS A 51 29.57 -22.84 -31.04
C HIS A 51 29.65 -21.96 -29.75
N PRO A 52 30.84 -21.58 -29.23
CA PRO A 52 31.66 -22.33 -28.28
C PRO A 52 31.67 -21.74 -26.84
N ARG A 53 32.23 -22.52 -25.90
CA ARG A 53 32.34 -22.22 -24.46
C ARG A 53 33.24 -21.01 -24.19
N GLY A 54 32.68 -19.94 -23.63
CA GLY A 54 33.41 -18.85 -22.97
C GLY A 54 33.49 -19.10 -21.46
N ARG A 55 34.70 -19.08 -20.89
CA ARG A 55 34.96 -19.15 -19.44
C ARG A 55 34.34 -17.93 -18.74
N LEU A 56 33.50 -18.16 -17.74
CA LEU A 56 33.11 -17.15 -16.75
C LEU A 56 34.20 -17.07 -15.68
N ILE A 57 34.94 -15.97 -15.68
CA ILE A 57 35.84 -15.56 -14.59
C ILE A 57 34.95 -14.82 -13.56
N PRO A 58 34.96 -15.16 -12.26
CA PRO A 58 34.22 -14.41 -11.25
C PRO A 58 35.00 -13.13 -10.91
N PRO A 59 34.39 -11.92 -10.93
CA PRO A 59 35.05 -10.76 -10.35
C PRO A 59 35.05 -10.89 -8.83
N ALA A 60 36.27 -10.85 -8.28
CA ALA A 60 36.59 -10.83 -6.87
C ALA A 60 36.09 -9.56 -6.17
N GLY A 61 35.73 -9.71 -4.89
CA GLY A 61 35.96 -8.74 -3.83
C GLY A 61 35.30 -7.36 -3.93
N LEU A 62 34.16 -7.20 -3.27
CA LEU A 62 33.77 -5.90 -2.68
C LEU A 62 33.47 -6.15 -1.20
N GLY A 63 34.48 -5.90 -0.38
CA GLY A 63 34.41 -5.93 1.07
C GLY A 63 33.45 -4.86 1.59
N TRP A 64 32.68 -5.24 2.61
CA TRP A 64 31.80 -4.36 3.35
C TRP A 64 32.62 -3.55 4.36
N GLY A 65 33.02 -2.34 3.97
CA GLY A 65 33.53 -1.33 4.89
C GLY A 65 32.38 -0.49 5.44
N VAL A 66 32.06 -0.65 6.72
CA VAL A 66 31.11 0.21 7.44
C VAL A 66 31.75 1.58 7.65
N LYS A 67 31.26 2.59 6.94
CA LYS A 67 31.36 4.00 7.36
C LYS A 67 30.00 4.64 7.12
N HIS A 68 29.47 5.26 8.17
CA HIS A 68 28.27 6.11 8.19
C HIS A 68 28.15 6.97 6.92
N ARG A 69 27.36 6.55 5.92
CA ARG A 69 26.96 7.41 4.80
C ARG A 69 25.58 7.03 4.28
N ASN A 70 24.82 8.09 4.01
CA ASN A 70 23.48 8.21 3.45
C ASN A 70 23.12 7.16 2.39
N LEU A 71 21.85 6.73 2.38
CA LEU A 71 21.41 5.70 1.46
C LEU A 71 21.30 6.23 0.03
N VAL A 72 21.98 5.54 -0.88
CA VAL A 72 21.63 5.51 -2.30
C VAL A 72 20.34 4.70 -2.43
N MET A 73 19.24 5.32 -2.87
CA MET A 73 18.02 4.57 -3.23
C MET A 73 18.39 3.35 -4.07
N PRO A 74 18.04 2.12 -3.63
CA PRO A 74 18.51 0.91 -4.28
C PRO A 74 17.99 0.86 -5.71
N THR A 75 18.91 0.63 -6.65
CA THR A 75 18.56 0.24 -8.00
C THR A 75 17.70 -1.02 -8.00
N HIS A 76 16.66 -0.99 -8.83
CA HIS A 76 15.71 -2.07 -9.12
C HIS A 76 16.35 -3.48 -9.15
N PRO A 77 15.61 -4.57 -8.86
CA PRO A 77 16.00 -5.94 -9.26
C PRO A 77 16.06 -6.13 -10.79
N TYR A 78 15.66 -5.12 -11.57
CA TYR A 78 15.93 -4.96 -13.00
C TYR A 78 16.97 -3.86 -13.23
N PRO A 79 18.22 -3.98 -12.73
CA PRO A 79 19.23 -2.95 -12.93
C PRO A 79 19.64 -2.79 -14.40
N THR A 80 19.25 -3.74 -15.26
CA THR A 80 19.62 -3.82 -16.68
C THR A 80 18.65 -3.17 -17.66
N ILE A 81 17.42 -2.80 -17.25
CA ILE A 81 16.39 -2.34 -18.21
C ILE A 81 16.13 -0.82 -18.12
N ALA A 82 16.28 -0.20 -16.94
CA ALA A 82 16.03 1.23 -16.79
C ALA A 82 17.31 2.06 -17.05
N PRO A 83 17.30 3.07 -17.94
CA PRO A 83 18.46 3.92 -18.19
C PRO A 83 18.89 4.66 -16.91
N ARG A 84 20.18 5.03 -16.83
CA ARG A 84 20.76 5.66 -15.62
C ARG A 84 20.05 6.97 -15.23
N SER A 85 19.48 7.69 -16.19
CA SER A 85 18.63 8.88 -16.01
C SER A 85 17.28 8.59 -15.35
N ALA A 86 16.76 7.36 -15.46
CA ALA A 86 15.48 6.94 -14.87
C ALA A 86 15.58 6.51 -13.40
N ARG A 87 16.71 6.79 -12.72
CA ARG A 87 16.89 6.55 -11.28
C ARG A 87 16.63 7.83 -10.49
N PRO A 88 15.78 7.83 -9.44
CA PRO A 88 15.44 9.04 -8.68
C PRO A 88 16.66 9.85 -8.24
N ARG A 89 17.65 9.21 -7.61
CA ARG A 89 18.89 9.90 -7.18
C ARG A 89 19.66 10.54 -8.34
N ALA A 90 19.72 9.86 -9.49
CA ALA A 90 20.46 10.37 -10.65
C ALA A 90 19.76 11.58 -11.28
N SER A 91 18.44 11.67 -11.17
CA SER A 91 17.64 12.80 -11.66
C SER A 91 17.48 13.94 -10.66
N THR A 92 17.52 13.66 -9.35
CA THR A 92 17.18 14.67 -8.31
C THR A 92 18.39 15.14 -7.51
N GLY A 93 19.46 14.34 -7.40
CA GLY A 93 20.64 14.67 -6.60
C GLY A 93 20.42 14.67 -5.07
N VAL A 94 19.20 14.39 -4.60
CA VAL A 94 18.85 14.48 -3.17
C VAL A 94 19.36 13.28 -2.37
N GLU A 95 19.93 13.57 -1.19
CA GLU A 95 20.29 12.58 -0.20
C GLU A 95 19.24 12.51 0.90
N LEU A 96 18.84 11.28 1.26
CA LEU A 96 17.79 11.02 2.21
C LEU A 96 18.38 10.45 3.50
N GLU A 97 18.01 11.04 4.63
CA GLU A 97 18.45 10.62 5.96
C GLU A 97 17.83 9.27 6.33
N LEU A 98 18.62 8.35 6.89
CA LEU A 98 18.07 7.13 7.47
C LEU A 98 17.74 7.38 8.93
N LEU A 99 16.55 6.96 9.35
CA LEU A 99 16.15 6.98 10.75
C LEU A 99 17.09 6.07 11.56
N THR A 100 17.80 6.65 12.51
CA THR A 100 18.66 5.94 13.46
C THR A 100 17.96 5.66 14.79
N ASP A 101 16.96 6.47 15.13
CA ASP A 101 16.07 6.30 16.28
C ASP A 101 14.96 5.28 15.95
N TYR A 102 14.89 4.23 16.76
CA TYR A 102 13.89 3.16 16.62
C TYR A 102 12.47 3.67 16.88
N ASP A 103 12.30 4.61 17.81
CA ASP A 103 10.98 5.15 18.17
C ASP A 103 10.44 6.03 17.05
N GLN A 104 11.29 6.82 16.38
CA GLN A 104 10.89 7.56 15.17
C GLN A 104 10.45 6.62 14.06
N HIS A 105 11.14 5.49 13.88
CA HIS A 105 10.76 4.49 12.90
C HIS A 105 9.39 3.87 13.21
N LEU A 106 9.15 3.46 14.45
CA LEU A 106 7.84 2.93 14.88
C LEU A 106 6.74 3.99 14.78
N PHE A 107 7.07 5.24 15.10
CA PHE A 107 6.16 6.36 15.02
C PHE A 107 5.64 6.58 13.59
N ILE A 108 6.57 6.63 12.63
CA ILE A 108 6.21 6.74 11.21
C ILE A 108 5.41 5.53 10.75
N GLU A 109 5.83 4.30 11.11
CA GLU A 109 5.09 3.07 10.76
C GLU A 109 3.65 3.07 11.30
N LYS A 110 3.44 3.58 12.52
CA LYS A 110 2.11 3.70 13.13
C LYS A 110 1.19 4.64 12.33
N GLY A 111 1.74 5.67 11.69
CA GLY A 111 1.00 6.59 10.82
C GLY A 111 0.70 6.06 9.42
N MET A 112 1.35 4.97 8.99
CA MET A 112 1.19 4.43 7.63
C MET A 112 -0.14 3.71 7.46
N ARG A 113 -0.92 4.15 6.46
CA ARG A 113 -2.24 3.59 6.12
C ARG A 113 -2.35 3.38 4.62
N GLY A 114 -2.94 2.26 4.22
CA GLY A 114 -3.21 1.97 2.81
C GLY A 114 -4.33 2.84 2.24
N GLY A 115 -4.69 2.57 0.97
CA GLY A 115 -5.86 3.20 0.36
C GLY A 115 -7.16 2.79 1.05
N ILE A 116 -8.08 3.74 1.19
CA ILE A 116 -9.41 3.48 1.72
C ILE A 116 -10.22 2.74 0.65
N SER A 117 -10.77 1.58 1.02
CA SER A 117 -11.70 0.81 0.18
C SER A 117 -12.98 0.60 0.97
N MET A 118 -14.04 1.32 0.60
CA MET A 118 -15.31 1.34 1.30
C MET A 118 -16.46 1.35 0.30
N VAL A 119 -17.54 0.65 0.64
CA VAL A 119 -18.82 0.70 -0.06
C VAL A 119 -19.89 1.13 0.93
N SER A 120 -20.24 2.42 0.92
CA SER A 120 -21.28 3.00 1.79
C SER A 120 -22.69 2.67 1.29
N LYS A 121 -22.89 2.65 -0.03
CA LYS A 121 -24.14 2.23 -0.68
C LYS A 121 -23.91 0.98 -1.53
N ARG A 122 -24.46 -0.17 -1.09
CA ARG A 122 -24.21 -1.48 -1.71
C ARG A 122 -24.80 -1.66 -3.10
N HIS A 123 -25.89 -0.94 -3.41
CA HIS A 123 -26.56 -1.02 -4.70
C HIS A 123 -27.08 0.35 -5.13
N ALA A 124 -26.78 0.72 -6.37
CA ALA A 124 -27.32 1.90 -7.03
C ALA A 124 -27.66 1.52 -8.47
N ARG A 125 -28.82 1.95 -8.95
CA ARG A 125 -29.28 1.76 -10.32
C ARG A 125 -29.64 3.12 -10.90
N ALA A 126 -29.09 3.43 -12.06
CA ALA A 126 -29.44 4.63 -12.80
C ALA A 126 -30.84 4.46 -13.42
N ASN A 127 -31.60 5.55 -13.49
CA ASN A 127 -32.88 5.61 -14.20
C ASN A 127 -32.72 6.54 -15.40
N ASN A 128 -32.41 6.03 -16.58
CA ASN A 128 -32.37 6.85 -17.80
C ASN A 128 -32.67 5.97 -19.03
N PRO A 129 -33.08 6.56 -20.17
CA PRO A 129 -33.53 5.82 -21.35
C PRO A 129 -32.51 4.84 -21.95
N ALA A 130 -31.22 4.94 -21.60
CA ALA A 130 -30.17 4.06 -22.11
C ALA A 130 -29.97 2.79 -21.27
N VAL A 131 -30.71 2.62 -20.16
CA VAL A 131 -30.57 1.48 -19.24
C VAL A 131 -31.85 0.66 -19.23
N GLU A 132 -31.70 -0.66 -19.30
CA GLU A 132 -32.83 -1.61 -19.24
C GLU A 132 -33.70 -1.39 -17.99
N GLY A 133 -35.02 -1.40 -18.17
CA GLY A 133 -36.02 -1.14 -17.13
C GLY A 133 -36.06 0.30 -16.62
N TYR A 134 -35.80 1.25 -17.53
CA TYR A 134 -36.10 2.67 -17.38
C TYR A 134 -37.59 2.90 -17.09
N ASP A 135 -37.85 3.82 -16.15
CA ASP A 135 -39.18 4.26 -15.78
C ASP A 135 -39.30 5.75 -16.06
N SER A 136 -40.14 6.11 -17.04
CA SER A 136 -40.39 7.49 -17.46
C SER A 136 -41.15 8.33 -16.43
N GLU A 137 -41.80 7.69 -15.46
CA GLU A 137 -42.48 8.38 -14.36
C GLU A 137 -41.51 8.80 -13.25
N LYS A 138 -40.30 8.23 -13.21
CA LYS A 138 -39.26 8.57 -12.24
C LYS A 138 -38.28 9.60 -12.81
N PRO A 139 -37.71 10.49 -11.98
CA PRO A 139 -36.66 11.40 -12.41
C PRO A 139 -35.47 10.66 -13.04
N ASN A 140 -34.88 11.28 -14.07
CA ASN A 140 -33.68 10.74 -14.68
C ASN A 140 -32.51 10.78 -13.69
N SER A 141 -31.75 9.69 -13.62
CA SER A 141 -30.52 9.59 -12.83
C SER A 141 -29.44 8.84 -13.60
N HIS A 142 -28.20 9.21 -13.30
CA HIS A 142 -27.00 8.67 -13.91
C HIS A 142 -26.01 8.26 -12.80
N ILE A 143 -25.15 7.31 -13.11
CA ILE A 143 -24.03 6.92 -12.23
C ILE A 143 -22.75 7.42 -12.88
N LEU A 144 -21.94 8.13 -12.10
CA LEU A 144 -20.65 8.66 -12.53
C LEU A 144 -19.51 7.84 -11.93
N TYR A 145 -18.56 7.46 -12.78
CA TYR A 145 -17.31 6.83 -12.35
C TYR A 145 -16.16 7.83 -12.51
N LEU A 146 -15.44 8.09 -11.42
CA LEU A 146 -14.29 8.97 -11.39
C LEU A 146 -13.05 8.17 -10.99
N ASP A 147 -11.95 8.38 -11.71
CA ASP A 147 -10.67 7.74 -11.46
C ASP A 147 -9.55 8.78 -11.53
N ALA A 148 -8.72 8.81 -10.48
CA ALA A 148 -7.61 9.75 -10.41
C ALA A 148 -6.45 9.28 -11.28
N ASN A 149 -6.16 10.04 -12.34
CA ASN A 149 -5.00 9.78 -13.19
C ASN A 149 -3.69 9.99 -12.41
N ASN A 150 -2.92 8.92 -12.20
CA ASN A 150 -1.59 8.96 -11.58
C ASN A 150 -1.59 9.53 -10.13
N LEU A 151 -2.55 9.10 -9.31
CA LEU A 151 -2.71 9.53 -7.91
C LEU A 151 -1.40 9.48 -7.09
N TYR A 152 -0.67 8.36 -7.15
CA TYR A 152 0.61 8.24 -6.44
C TYR A 152 1.69 9.15 -7.01
N GLY A 153 1.70 9.39 -8.33
CA GLY A 153 2.59 10.37 -8.94
C GLY A 153 2.34 11.77 -8.41
N TRP A 154 1.07 12.19 -8.32
CA TRP A 154 0.71 13.48 -7.72
C TRP A 154 1.15 13.58 -6.26
N ALA A 155 0.89 12.55 -5.46
CA ALA A 155 1.27 12.49 -4.05
C ALA A 155 2.79 12.58 -3.88
N MET A 156 3.53 11.90 -4.76
CA MET A 156 4.99 11.92 -4.79
C MET A 156 5.57 13.24 -5.27
N SER A 157 4.83 14.05 -6.02
CA SER A 157 5.23 15.40 -6.43
C SER A 157 5.00 16.46 -5.33
N GLN A 158 4.34 16.10 -4.22
CA GLN A 158 4.20 17.00 -3.09
C GLN A 158 5.53 17.16 -2.33
N PRO A 159 5.66 18.16 -1.44
CA PRO A 159 6.75 18.21 -0.48
C PRO A 159 6.80 16.93 0.36
N LEU A 160 7.89 16.18 0.24
CA LEU A 160 8.12 14.94 0.96
C LEU A 160 9.29 15.14 1.94
N PRO A 161 9.30 14.43 3.08
CA PRO A 161 10.41 14.53 4.02
C PRO A 161 11.72 14.11 3.36
N THR A 162 12.81 14.78 3.74
CA THR A 162 14.17 14.48 3.28
C THR A 162 15.06 14.02 4.43
N GLY A 163 14.98 14.71 5.58
CA GLY A 163 15.79 14.47 6.77
C GLY A 163 15.47 15.45 7.89
N GLY A 164 16.44 15.71 8.77
CA GLY A 164 16.32 16.69 9.86
C GLY A 164 15.39 16.24 10.98
N PHE A 165 15.18 14.93 11.14
CA PHE A 165 14.16 14.39 12.04
C PHE A 165 14.46 14.71 13.51
N ARG A 166 13.58 15.48 14.14
CA ARG A 166 13.70 15.84 15.56
C ARG A 166 12.35 15.86 16.25
N TRP A 167 12.30 15.34 17.46
CA TRP A 167 11.13 15.51 18.31
C TRP A 167 10.90 16.99 18.63
N VAL A 168 9.64 17.39 18.69
CA VAL A 168 9.23 18.73 19.09
C VAL A 168 9.09 18.76 20.60
N GLU A 169 9.74 19.73 21.24
CA GLU A 169 9.72 19.88 22.71
C GLU A 169 8.38 20.44 23.20
N ASP A 170 7.90 21.52 22.58
CA ASP A 170 6.62 22.15 22.93
C ASP A 170 5.53 21.82 21.89
N CYS A 171 4.79 20.75 22.15
CA CYS A 171 3.67 20.34 21.32
C CYS A 171 2.44 21.24 21.48
N THR A 172 2.33 22.01 22.56
CA THR A 172 1.20 22.93 22.81
C THR A 172 1.33 24.15 21.91
N ALA A 173 2.53 24.74 21.83
CA ALA A 173 2.81 25.84 20.90
C ALA A 173 2.62 25.40 19.44
N LEU A 174 3.06 24.18 19.09
CA LEU A 174 2.83 23.63 17.74
C LEU A 174 1.34 23.48 17.43
N ALA A 175 0.54 22.96 18.38
CA ALA A 175 -0.90 22.80 18.18
C ALA A 175 -1.59 24.13 17.83
N GLY A 176 -1.17 25.23 18.46
CA GLY A 176 -1.72 26.57 18.21
C GLY A 176 -1.37 27.16 16.83
N THR A 177 -0.32 26.67 16.18
CA THR A 177 0.17 27.21 14.89
C THR A 177 -0.01 26.24 13.72
N ILE A 178 -0.57 25.05 13.96
CA ILE A 178 -0.60 23.96 12.97
C ILE A 178 -1.45 24.27 11.74
N GLN A 179 -2.50 25.08 11.91
CA GLN A 179 -3.38 25.54 10.82
C GLN A 179 -2.63 26.48 9.85
N ASP A 180 -1.68 27.25 10.36
CA ASP A 180 -0.96 28.29 9.60
C ASP A 180 0.30 27.74 8.91
N GLN A 181 0.67 26.48 9.17
CA GLN A 181 1.85 25.88 8.56
C GLN A 181 1.68 25.74 7.04
N PRO A 182 2.58 26.32 6.23
CA PRO A 182 2.47 26.27 4.78
C PRO A 182 2.63 24.84 4.26
N ALA A 183 1.90 24.51 3.19
CA ALA A 183 1.96 23.19 2.56
C ALA A 183 3.29 22.93 1.82
N ASP A 184 3.96 24.01 1.39
CA ASP A 184 5.21 24.08 0.63
C ASP A 184 6.37 24.69 1.44
N GLY A 185 6.19 24.79 2.77
CA GLY A 185 7.25 25.21 3.68
C GLY A 185 8.44 24.26 3.70
N PRO A 186 9.62 24.73 4.15
CA PRO A 186 10.83 23.92 4.23
C PRO A 186 10.73 22.83 5.31
N GLU A 187 9.82 22.99 6.28
CA GLU A 187 9.61 22.06 7.39
C GLU A 187 8.21 21.46 7.34
N GLY A 188 8.08 20.23 7.84
CA GLY A 188 6.81 19.54 8.02
C GLY A 188 6.77 18.76 9.33
N PHE A 189 5.58 18.27 9.67
CA PHE A 189 5.33 17.57 10.94
C PHE A 189 4.50 16.30 10.76
N ILE A 190 4.82 15.27 11.54
CA ILE A 190 3.95 14.13 11.83
C ILE A 190 3.59 14.20 13.31
N LEU A 191 2.30 14.15 13.64
CA LEU A 191 1.80 14.35 15.00
C LEU A 191 1.05 13.11 15.48
N GLU A 192 1.14 12.83 16.78
CA GLU A 192 0.23 11.95 17.51
C GLU A 192 -0.81 12.78 18.21
N VAL A 193 -2.08 12.60 17.87
CA VAL A 193 -3.15 13.46 18.36
C VAL A 193 -4.37 12.68 18.83
N ASP A 194 -5.15 13.32 19.68
CA ASP A 194 -6.53 12.95 19.94
C ASP A 194 -7.45 13.88 19.15
N LEU A 195 -8.38 13.29 18.39
CA LEU A 195 -9.38 14.01 17.60
C LEU A 195 -10.76 13.59 18.05
N GLU A 196 -11.60 14.57 18.36
CA GLU A 196 -13.04 14.31 18.53
C GLU A 196 -13.75 14.37 17.18
N TYR A 197 -14.72 13.47 17.03
CA TYR A 197 -15.63 13.40 15.90
C TYR A 197 -17.02 13.88 16.32
N PRO A 198 -17.36 15.16 16.09
CA PRO A 198 -18.65 15.69 16.51
C PRO A 198 -19.84 14.96 15.87
N GLN A 199 -20.87 14.69 16.69
CA GLN A 199 -22.03 13.89 16.28
C GLN A 199 -22.80 14.52 15.11
N GLU A 200 -22.84 15.85 15.04
CA GLU A 200 -23.47 16.62 13.95
C GLU A 200 -22.82 16.37 12.58
N LEU A 201 -21.59 15.83 12.54
CA LEU A 201 -20.90 15.51 11.29
C LEU A 201 -21.24 14.11 10.78
N HIS A 202 -21.86 13.25 11.59
CA HIS A 202 -22.04 11.83 11.28
C HIS A 202 -22.81 11.60 9.99
N ASP A 203 -23.96 12.25 9.81
CA ASP A 203 -24.76 12.11 8.59
C ASP A 203 -24.01 12.61 7.35
N ARG A 204 -23.31 13.74 7.50
CA ARG A 204 -22.53 14.36 6.40
C ARG A 204 -21.34 13.50 5.99
N HIS A 205 -20.71 12.83 6.94
CA HIS A 205 -19.48 12.05 6.70
C HIS A 205 -19.74 10.54 6.59
N ASN A 206 -20.98 10.07 6.71
CA ASN A 206 -21.32 8.64 6.67
C ASN A 206 -20.85 7.94 5.38
N ALA A 207 -20.84 8.66 4.26
CA ALA A 207 -20.37 8.11 2.99
C ALA A 207 -18.85 7.92 2.93
N TYR A 208 -18.10 8.73 3.68
CA TYR A 208 -16.63 8.73 3.70
C TYR A 208 -16.09 9.27 5.04
N PRO A 209 -16.16 8.47 6.12
CA PRO A 209 -15.65 8.88 7.42
C PRO A 209 -14.17 9.24 7.38
N LEU A 210 -13.79 10.29 8.10
CA LEU A 210 -12.42 10.79 8.14
C LEU A 210 -11.54 9.97 9.08
N ALA A 211 -10.22 10.10 8.93
CA ALA A 211 -9.21 9.49 9.80
C ALA A 211 -9.38 7.97 10.00
N PRO A 212 -9.26 7.13 8.95
CA PRO A 212 -9.43 5.68 9.08
C PRO A 212 -8.36 5.04 9.97
N GLU A 213 -8.74 4.00 10.70
CA GLU A 213 -7.89 3.33 11.68
C GLU A 213 -7.72 1.85 11.39
N ARG A 214 -6.58 1.29 11.77
CA ARG A 214 -6.37 -0.15 11.72
C ARG A 214 -6.96 -0.76 12.99
N MET A 215 -7.99 -1.59 12.84
CA MET A 215 -8.64 -2.26 13.97
C MET A 215 -9.25 -3.59 13.57
N VAL A 216 -9.40 -4.47 14.56
CA VAL A 216 -10.19 -5.69 14.44
C VAL A 216 -11.64 -5.33 14.70
N VAL A 217 -12.52 -5.69 13.76
CA VAL A 217 -13.96 -5.43 13.90
C VAL A 217 -14.54 -6.44 14.88
N GLN A 218 -15.05 -5.94 16.00
CA GLN A 218 -15.68 -6.75 17.04
C GLN A 218 -17.07 -7.23 16.60
N LYS A 219 -17.51 -8.39 17.11
CA LYS A 219 -18.79 -9.00 16.73
C LYS A 219 -19.97 -8.10 17.09
N GLU A 220 -19.86 -7.36 18.18
CA GLU A 220 -20.89 -6.47 18.71
C GLU A 220 -21.11 -5.22 17.83
N TRP A 221 -20.17 -4.92 16.93
CA TRP A 221 -20.30 -3.82 15.97
C TRP A 221 -20.93 -4.27 14.65
N MET A 222 -21.20 -5.57 14.49
CA MET A 222 -21.76 -6.11 13.27
C MET A 222 -23.26 -5.81 13.18
N SER A 223 -23.73 -5.52 11.97
CA SER A 223 -25.16 -5.44 11.67
C SER A 223 -25.85 -6.79 11.82
N GLU A 224 -27.15 -6.80 12.06
CA GLU A 224 -27.98 -8.02 12.08
C GLU A 224 -27.79 -8.86 10.81
N TYR A 225 -27.67 -8.20 9.65
CA TYR A 225 -27.37 -8.86 8.38
C TYR A 225 -26.04 -9.63 8.43
N GLN A 226 -24.98 -9.04 8.99
CA GLN A 226 -23.68 -9.70 9.14
C GLN A 226 -23.75 -10.88 10.11
N HIS A 227 -24.48 -10.74 11.23
CA HIS A 227 -24.75 -11.87 12.11
C HIS A 227 -25.49 -13.00 11.40
N GLY A 228 -26.49 -12.68 10.57
CA GLY A 228 -27.20 -13.65 9.73
C GLY A 228 -26.30 -14.37 8.73
N LEU A 229 -25.24 -13.73 8.22
CA LEU A 229 -24.25 -14.38 7.36
C LEU A 229 -23.35 -15.35 8.12
N LEU A 230 -22.97 -15.04 9.36
CA LEU A 230 -22.21 -15.96 10.22
C LEU A 230 -22.99 -17.25 10.48
N GLY A 231 -24.31 -17.13 10.72
CA GLY A 231 -25.21 -18.27 10.89
C GLY A 231 -25.32 -19.18 9.65
N LYS A 232 -24.89 -18.70 8.46
CA LYS A 232 -24.85 -19.48 7.22
C LYS A 232 -23.49 -20.14 6.95
N GLY A 233 -22.63 -20.22 7.96
CA GLY A 233 -21.32 -20.87 7.87
C GLY A 233 -20.22 -20.00 7.28
N MET A 234 -20.41 -18.67 7.16
CA MET A 234 -19.29 -17.76 6.89
C MET A 234 -18.46 -17.60 8.17
N ALA A 235 -17.16 -17.91 8.08
CA ALA A 235 -16.25 -17.72 9.20
C ALA A 235 -15.97 -16.22 9.44
N SER A 236 -16.09 -15.79 10.69
CA SER A 236 -15.48 -14.53 11.13
C SER A 236 -13.99 -14.76 11.34
N ALA A 237 -13.15 -13.99 10.66
CA ALA A 237 -11.71 -13.99 10.91
C ALA A 237 -11.37 -12.69 11.67
N GLU A 238 -10.69 -12.82 12.81
CA GLU A 238 -10.15 -11.70 13.58
C GLU A 238 -8.92 -11.13 12.87
N VAL A 239 -9.19 -10.39 11.80
CA VAL A 239 -8.17 -9.77 10.96
C VAL A 239 -8.30 -8.27 11.10
N GLU A 240 -7.17 -7.63 11.34
CA GLU A 240 -7.06 -6.18 11.35
C GLU A 240 -7.41 -5.61 9.96
N LYS A 241 -8.32 -4.64 9.93
CA LYS A 241 -8.74 -3.94 8.71
C LYS A 241 -8.55 -2.44 8.87
N LEU A 242 -8.38 -1.75 7.75
CA LEU A 242 -8.45 -0.29 7.73
C LEU A 242 -9.94 0.10 7.69
N VAL A 243 -10.42 0.67 8.79
CA VAL A 243 -11.83 0.98 9.03
C VAL A 243 -12.03 2.49 9.09
N PRO A 244 -12.78 3.09 8.14
CA PRO A 244 -13.27 4.45 8.29
C PRO A 244 -14.44 4.46 9.28
N SER A 245 -14.22 4.99 10.47
CA SER A 245 -15.22 5.04 11.54
C SER A 245 -15.49 6.48 11.97
N LEU A 246 -16.75 6.77 12.33
CA LEU A 246 -17.20 8.06 12.89
C LEU A 246 -16.92 8.19 14.39
N ARG A 247 -15.94 7.44 14.91
CA ARG A 247 -15.55 7.48 16.33
C ARG A 247 -14.45 8.51 16.54
N ASP A 248 -14.31 8.97 17.78
CA ASP A 248 -13.12 9.71 18.20
C ASP A 248 -11.84 8.91 17.92
N LYS A 249 -10.76 9.64 17.69
CA LYS A 249 -9.44 9.10 17.38
C LYS A 249 -8.55 9.37 18.56
N ASN A 250 -7.91 8.33 19.09
CA ASN A 250 -7.00 8.44 20.22
C ASN A 250 -5.60 8.01 19.79
N HIS A 251 -4.58 8.78 20.18
CA HIS A 251 -3.19 8.56 19.78
C HIS A 251 -3.01 8.31 18.28
N TYR A 252 -3.76 9.05 17.46
CA TYR A 252 -3.78 8.92 16.02
C TYR A 252 -2.57 9.62 15.40
N VAL A 253 -1.74 8.88 14.69
CA VAL A 253 -0.53 9.43 14.05
C VAL A 253 -0.84 9.90 12.63
N LEU A 254 -0.59 11.16 12.28
CA LEU A 254 -0.87 11.70 10.95
C LEU A 254 0.08 12.82 10.54
N HIS A 255 0.17 13.06 9.23
CA HIS A 255 0.87 14.21 8.67
C HIS A 255 0.09 15.50 8.94
N TYR A 256 0.77 16.62 9.19
CA TYR A 256 0.14 17.90 9.54
C TYR A 256 -0.90 18.38 8.51
N ARG A 257 -0.62 18.23 7.21
CA ARG A 257 -1.57 18.57 6.13
C ARG A 257 -2.88 17.78 6.22
N ASN A 258 -2.84 16.54 6.70
CA ASN A 258 -4.07 15.77 6.95
C ASN A 258 -4.80 16.30 8.17
N LEU A 259 -4.07 16.67 9.23
CA LEU A 259 -4.66 17.30 10.40
C LEU A 259 -5.37 18.60 10.01
N GLN A 260 -4.72 19.49 9.26
CA GLN A 260 -5.31 20.72 8.72
C GLN A 260 -6.62 20.43 7.95
N LEU A 261 -6.60 19.44 7.05
CA LEU A 261 -7.82 19.04 6.33
C LEU A 261 -8.92 18.56 7.29
N PHE A 262 -8.60 17.70 8.25
CA PHE A 262 -9.59 17.15 9.16
C PHE A 262 -10.21 18.23 10.05
N LEU A 263 -9.41 19.18 10.53
CA LEU A 263 -9.90 20.34 11.28
C LEU A 263 -10.79 21.23 10.39
N GLY A 264 -10.37 21.50 9.15
CA GLY A 264 -11.19 22.23 8.18
C GLY A 264 -12.50 21.54 7.81
N LEU A 265 -12.57 20.20 7.92
CA LEU A 265 -13.79 19.41 7.74
C LEU A 265 -14.61 19.23 9.03
N GLY A 266 -14.17 19.80 10.15
CA GLY A 266 -14.92 19.92 11.40
C GLY A 266 -14.49 18.98 12.53
N LEU A 267 -13.49 18.12 12.35
CA LEU A 267 -12.93 17.37 13.49
C LEU A 267 -12.29 18.35 14.48
N GLN A 268 -12.32 18.02 15.76
CA GLN A 268 -11.80 18.90 16.80
C GLN A 268 -10.51 18.32 17.39
N LEU A 269 -9.43 19.09 17.38
CA LEU A 269 -8.18 18.70 18.03
C LEU A 269 -8.36 18.77 19.55
N ARG A 270 -8.20 17.63 20.23
CA ARG A 270 -8.27 17.56 21.69
C ARG A 270 -6.89 17.67 22.32
N LYS A 271 -5.91 16.96 21.77
CA LYS A 271 -4.54 16.93 22.31
C LYS A 271 -3.52 16.59 21.25
N VAL A 272 -2.31 17.16 21.39
CA VAL A 272 -1.10 16.69 20.70
C VAL A 272 -0.20 16.03 21.74
N HIS A 273 0.06 14.73 21.59
CA HIS A 273 0.89 13.97 22.55
C HIS A 273 2.38 14.11 22.25
N ARG A 274 2.74 14.06 20.96
CA ARG A 274 4.10 14.26 20.47
C ARG A 274 4.08 14.61 18.99
N ALA A 275 5.11 15.28 18.53
CA ALA A 275 5.29 15.59 17.12
C ALA A 275 6.74 15.39 16.69
N LEU A 276 6.91 14.87 15.48
CA LEU A 276 8.19 14.72 14.80
C LEU A 276 8.26 15.78 13.70
N ARG A 277 9.23 16.69 13.80
CA ARG A 277 9.55 17.68 12.76
C ARG A 277 10.56 17.10 11.76
N PHE A 278 10.52 17.56 10.52
CA PHE A 278 11.46 17.18 9.47
C PHE A 278 11.58 18.25 8.40
N ASP A 279 12.69 18.23 7.67
CA ASP A 279 12.87 19.00 6.44
C ASP A 279 12.10 18.33 5.30
N GLN A 280 11.47 19.13 4.43
CA GLN A 280 10.73 18.63 3.27
C GLN A 280 10.98 19.47 2.02
N SER A 281 10.84 18.83 0.86
CA SER A 281 10.90 19.51 -0.44
C SER A 281 10.19 18.66 -1.51
N PRO A 282 9.73 19.25 -2.63
CA PRO A 282 9.12 18.50 -3.74
C PRO A 282 10.17 17.75 -4.58
N TRP A 283 11.14 17.09 -3.93
CA TRP A 283 12.33 16.55 -4.59
C TRP A 283 12.04 15.44 -5.61
N MET A 284 10.92 14.73 -5.50
CA MET A 284 10.53 13.72 -6.50
C MET A 284 9.73 14.31 -7.67
N GLU A 285 9.25 15.55 -7.58
CA GLU A 285 8.47 16.16 -8.66
C GLU A 285 9.20 16.14 -10.01
N PRO A 286 10.50 16.50 -10.12
CA PRO A 286 11.20 16.46 -11.41
C PRO A 286 11.25 15.05 -12.00
N TYR A 287 11.45 14.04 -11.14
CA TYR A 287 11.47 12.63 -11.56
C TYR A 287 10.11 12.15 -12.07
N ILE A 288 9.03 12.45 -11.33
CA ILE A 288 7.67 12.09 -11.73
C ILE A 288 7.26 12.80 -13.02
N ARG A 289 7.61 14.08 -13.16
CA ARG A 289 7.34 14.90 -14.34
C ARG A 289 8.05 14.32 -15.57
N MET A 290 9.33 13.99 -15.44
CA MET A 290 10.11 13.35 -16.51
C MET A 290 9.48 12.02 -16.95
N ASN A 291 9.18 11.11 -16.02
CA ASN A 291 8.56 9.83 -16.36
C ASN A 291 7.16 10.00 -16.98
N THR A 292 6.40 10.99 -16.53
CA THR A 292 5.08 11.30 -17.10
C THR A 292 5.21 11.78 -18.54
N GLU A 293 6.20 12.61 -18.84
CA GLU A 293 6.43 13.12 -20.19
C GLU A 293 6.93 12.02 -21.12
N LEU A 294 7.90 11.20 -20.68
CA LEU A 294 8.35 10.03 -21.43
C LEU A 294 7.21 9.04 -21.68
N ARG A 295 6.29 8.86 -20.73
CA ARG A 295 5.09 8.02 -20.89
C ARG A 295 4.12 8.56 -21.93
N LYS A 296 4.00 9.88 -22.10
CA LYS A 296 3.16 10.48 -23.15
C LYS A 296 3.78 10.28 -24.53
N GLN A 297 5.11 10.39 -24.63
CA GLN A 297 5.86 10.24 -25.88
C GLN A 297 6.00 8.77 -26.31
N ALA A 298 5.89 7.83 -25.36
CA ALA A 298 5.95 6.41 -25.62
C ALA A 298 4.90 5.97 -26.65
N THR A 299 5.36 5.27 -27.68
CA THR A 299 4.50 4.75 -28.76
C THR A 299 4.05 3.32 -28.47
N SER A 300 4.85 2.56 -27.73
CA SER A 300 4.56 1.17 -27.39
C SER A 300 3.85 1.01 -26.05
N ALA A 301 3.03 -0.04 -25.92
CA ALA A 301 2.43 -0.41 -24.64
C ALA A 301 3.50 -0.75 -23.58
N PHE A 302 4.59 -1.39 -24.00
CA PHE A 302 5.71 -1.74 -23.13
C PHE A 302 6.36 -0.51 -22.48
N GLU A 303 6.70 0.52 -23.26
CA GLU A 303 7.31 1.74 -22.73
C GLU A 303 6.35 2.50 -21.81
N LYS A 304 5.06 2.55 -22.16
CA LYS A 304 4.03 3.16 -21.30
C LYS A 304 3.95 2.48 -19.94
N ASP A 305 4.06 1.16 -19.91
CA ASP A 305 4.06 0.36 -18.68
C ASP A 305 5.39 0.51 -17.92
N LEU A 306 6.51 0.61 -18.61
CA LEU A 306 7.82 0.85 -17.99
C LEU A 306 7.83 2.14 -17.17
N TYR A 307 7.42 3.28 -17.76
CA TYR A 307 7.41 4.57 -17.05
C TYR A 307 6.35 4.63 -15.95
N LYS A 308 5.21 3.94 -16.13
CA LYS A 308 4.21 3.76 -15.07
C LYS A 308 4.81 2.99 -13.88
N LEU A 309 5.49 1.88 -14.15
CA LEU A 309 6.11 1.05 -13.14
C LEU A 309 7.26 1.79 -12.44
N ALA A 310 8.04 2.59 -13.17
CA ALA A 310 9.11 3.41 -12.61
C ALA A 310 8.62 4.36 -11.52
N ASN A 311 7.46 4.99 -11.71
CA ASN A 311 6.85 5.81 -10.66
C ASN A 311 6.38 4.94 -9.47
N ASN A 312 5.61 3.89 -9.73
CA ASN A 312 5.02 3.07 -8.68
C ASN A 312 6.05 2.26 -7.85
N SER A 313 7.19 1.91 -8.45
CA SER A 313 8.20 1.08 -7.81
C SER A 313 9.00 1.83 -6.75
N VAL A 314 9.22 3.13 -6.91
CA VAL A 314 9.89 3.99 -5.92
C VAL A 314 9.12 3.93 -4.60
N PHE A 315 7.81 4.18 -4.69
CA PHE A 315 6.89 4.09 -3.56
C PHE A 315 6.90 2.71 -2.89
N GLY A 316 6.79 1.62 -3.67
CA GLY A 316 6.81 0.27 -3.11
C GLY A 316 8.14 -0.07 -2.44
N LYS A 317 9.26 0.47 -2.95
CA LYS A 317 10.59 0.18 -2.42
C LYS A 317 10.89 0.94 -1.13
N THR A 318 10.40 2.17 -0.98
CA THR A 318 10.61 2.98 0.23
C THR A 318 9.85 2.44 1.43
N MET A 319 8.73 1.76 1.21
CA MET A 319 7.92 1.12 2.28
C MET A 319 8.15 -0.38 2.42
N GLU A 320 9.23 -0.90 1.86
CA GLU A 320 9.50 -2.33 1.92
C GLU A 320 9.68 -2.78 3.38
N ASN A 321 8.78 -3.64 3.85
CA ASN A 321 8.87 -4.21 5.19
C ASN A 321 9.99 -5.27 5.23
N LEU A 322 11.15 -4.88 5.70
CA LEU A 322 12.31 -5.75 5.82
C LEU A 322 12.10 -6.88 6.85
N ARG A 323 11.20 -6.70 7.84
CA ARG A 323 10.88 -7.69 8.89
C ARG A 323 10.24 -8.95 8.34
N LYS A 324 9.58 -8.85 7.18
CA LYS A 324 8.97 -10.00 6.48
C LYS A 324 9.94 -10.78 5.60
N ARG A 325 11.21 -10.36 5.48
CA ARG A 325 12.21 -11.08 4.69
C ARG A 325 12.71 -12.29 5.46
N VAL A 326 12.62 -13.46 4.84
CA VAL A 326 13.18 -14.72 5.32
C VAL A 326 14.42 -15.08 4.52
N ASP A 327 15.36 -15.77 5.14
CA ASP A 327 16.45 -16.42 4.42
C ASP A 327 16.01 -17.84 4.08
N VAL A 328 16.07 -18.18 2.79
CA VAL A 328 15.75 -19.52 2.31
C VAL A 328 17.04 -20.25 2.02
N LYS A 329 17.23 -21.40 2.66
CA LYS A 329 18.37 -22.30 2.43
C LYS A 329 17.86 -23.52 1.69
N LEU A 330 18.40 -23.73 0.49
CA LEU A 330 18.19 -24.96 -0.24
C LEU A 330 19.16 -26.02 0.29
N VAL A 331 18.62 -27.19 0.59
CA VAL A 331 19.34 -28.32 1.17
C VAL A 331 19.03 -29.55 0.33
N ARG A 332 20.07 -30.31 -0.02
CA ARG A 332 19.91 -31.59 -0.71
C ARG A 332 19.87 -32.80 0.21
N SER A 333 19.40 -33.93 -0.29
CA SER A 333 19.34 -35.20 0.45
C SER A 333 20.67 -35.59 1.07
N ASN A 334 21.76 -35.38 0.35
CA ASN A 334 23.12 -35.71 0.79
C ASN A 334 23.73 -34.69 1.78
N GLU A 335 23.01 -33.61 2.12
CA GLU A 335 23.46 -32.56 3.05
C GLU A 335 22.80 -32.70 4.44
N GLU A 336 22.72 -33.92 5.00
CA GLU A 336 22.03 -34.19 6.26
C GLU A 336 22.51 -33.31 7.43
N ASP A 337 23.83 -33.14 7.60
CA ASP A 337 24.37 -32.33 8.71
C ASP A 337 23.95 -30.87 8.62
N LYS A 338 23.87 -30.33 7.41
CA LYS A 338 23.39 -28.97 7.16
C LYS A 338 21.90 -28.86 7.49
N LEU A 339 21.11 -29.87 7.11
CA LEU A 339 19.69 -29.93 7.48
C LEU A 339 19.51 -29.95 9.00
N ARG A 340 20.21 -30.85 9.71
CA ARG A 340 20.16 -30.97 11.17
C ARG A 340 20.50 -29.65 11.85
N ARG A 341 21.56 -28.97 11.41
CA ARG A 341 21.96 -27.64 11.93
C ARG A 341 20.89 -26.58 11.69
N LEU A 342 20.24 -26.58 10.53
CA LEU A 342 19.19 -25.60 10.21
C LEU A 342 17.92 -25.85 11.01
N LEU A 343 17.53 -27.11 11.22
CA LEU A 343 16.36 -27.48 12.03
C LEU A 343 16.57 -27.22 13.52
N ALA A 344 17.79 -27.39 14.03
CA ALA A 344 18.15 -27.10 15.41
C ALA A 344 18.33 -25.59 15.70
N SER A 345 18.33 -24.75 14.67
CA SER A 345 18.51 -23.31 14.82
C SER A 345 17.26 -22.67 15.47
N PRO A 346 17.42 -21.79 16.48
CA PRO A 346 16.30 -21.01 17.02
C PRO A 346 15.62 -20.10 15.99
N SER A 347 16.31 -19.83 14.87
CA SER A 347 15.79 -19.05 13.75
C SER A 347 15.00 -19.89 12.75
N PHE A 348 14.86 -21.20 12.94
CA PHE A 348 14.05 -22.04 12.06
C PHE A 348 12.59 -21.56 12.01
N ALA A 349 12.06 -21.35 10.81
CA ALA A 349 10.67 -20.97 10.60
C ALA A 349 9.84 -22.15 10.10
N ARG A 350 10.23 -22.71 8.95
CA ARG A 350 9.56 -23.87 8.35
C ARG A 350 10.44 -24.54 7.30
N ALA A 351 10.09 -25.76 6.91
CA ALA A 351 10.69 -26.46 5.79
C ALA A 351 9.62 -26.84 4.76
N ASN A 352 9.92 -26.59 3.48
CA ASN A 352 9.12 -27.02 2.34
C ASN A 352 9.93 -28.04 1.54
N ILE A 353 9.45 -29.27 1.47
CA ILE A 353 10.08 -30.35 0.71
C ILE A 353 9.52 -30.30 -0.71
N PHE A 354 10.40 -30.20 -1.71
CA PHE A 354 9.98 -30.20 -3.11
C PHE A 354 9.93 -31.62 -3.66
N ASP A 355 10.97 -32.42 -3.36
CA ASP A 355 11.09 -33.82 -3.75
C ASP A 355 12.05 -34.55 -2.78
N ASP A 356 12.39 -35.80 -3.12
CA ASP A 356 13.26 -36.66 -2.31
C ASP A 356 14.71 -36.15 -2.23
N ASP A 357 15.16 -35.30 -3.17
CA ASP A 357 16.51 -34.73 -3.18
C ASP A 357 16.57 -33.28 -2.70
N LEU A 358 15.48 -32.51 -2.72
CA LEU A 358 15.53 -31.07 -2.49
C LEU A 358 14.48 -30.56 -1.50
N ALA A 359 14.96 -29.82 -0.50
CA ALA A 359 14.12 -29.07 0.44
C ALA A 359 14.57 -27.60 0.56
N ALA A 360 13.61 -26.71 0.77
CA ALA A 360 13.82 -25.32 1.19
C ALA A 360 13.54 -25.18 2.68
N VAL A 361 14.55 -24.75 3.43
CA VAL A 361 14.41 -24.39 4.85
C VAL A 361 14.38 -22.87 4.96
N GLU A 362 13.27 -22.34 5.47
CA GLU A 362 13.11 -20.93 5.78
C GLU A 362 13.61 -20.66 7.19
N VAL A 363 14.47 -19.65 7.32
CA VAL A 363 14.99 -19.17 8.61
C VAL A 363 14.75 -17.67 8.75
N HIS A 364 14.35 -17.26 9.96
CA HIS A 364 14.25 -15.87 10.35
C HIS A 364 15.64 -15.24 10.43
N LYS A 365 15.73 -13.94 10.10
CA LYS A 365 16.95 -13.17 10.26
C LYS A 365 17.14 -12.80 11.72
N SER A 366 18.27 -13.20 12.32
CA SER A 366 18.62 -12.83 13.70
C SER A 366 19.04 -11.37 13.86
N ARG A 367 19.47 -10.72 12.77
CA ARG A 367 19.81 -9.29 12.73
C ARG A 367 19.20 -8.65 11.50
N MET A 368 18.72 -7.42 11.66
CA MET A 368 18.08 -6.67 10.60
C MET A 368 18.55 -5.23 10.60
N VAL A 369 18.83 -4.71 9.41
CA VAL A 369 19.18 -3.30 9.20
C VAL A 369 18.01 -2.61 8.51
N LEU A 370 17.35 -1.71 9.23
CA LEU A 370 16.28 -0.87 8.69
C LEU A 370 16.91 0.22 7.80
N SER A 371 17.01 -0.09 6.51
CA SER A 371 17.73 0.70 5.49
C SER A 371 16.79 1.26 4.43
N ARG A 372 15.54 1.50 4.80
CA ARG A 372 14.50 2.03 3.91
C ARG A 372 14.01 3.36 4.47
N PRO A 373 13.93 4.42 3.64
CA PRO A 373 13.37 5.69 4.07
C PRO A 373 11.84 5.58 4.07
N VAL A 374 11.31 4.89 5.07
CA VAL A 374 9.88 4.53 5.19
C VAL A 374 8.96 5.76 5.23
N TYR A 375 9.47 6.89 5.71
CA TYR A 375 8.76 8.17 5.74
C TYR A 375 8.37 8.70 4.35
N VAL A 376 9.15 8.41 3.31
CA VAL A 376 8.85 8.86 1.93
C VAL A 376 7.56 8.20 1.46
N GLY A 377 7.50 6.88 1.59
CA GLY A 377 6.33 6.12 1.18
C GLY A 377 5.15 6.32 2.12
N GLY A 378 5.39 6.43 3.44
CA GLY A 378 4.35 6.75 4.42
C GLY A 378 3.66 8.08 4.15
N THR A 379 4.43 9.13 3.82
CA THR A 379 3.89 10.45 3.46
C THR A 379 3.16 10.40 2.11
N SER A 380 3.72 9.70 1.12
CA SER A 380 3.08 9.49 -0.18
C SER A 380 1.72 8.77 -0.05
N LEU A 381 1.64 7.73 0.80
CA LEU A 381 0.39 7.05 1.14
C LEU A 381 -0.60 8.01 1.78
N THR A 382 -0.12 8.84 2.70
CA THR A 382 -0.94 9.78 3.43
C THR A 382 -1.60 10.77 2.47
N PHE A 383 -0.86 11.33 1.52
CA PHE A 383 -1.42 12.24 0.52
C PHE A 383 -2.33 11.54 -0.49
N ALA A 384 -1.98 10.33 -0.95
CA ALA A 384 -2.80 9.58 -1.89
C ALA A 384 -4.11 9.06 -1.27
N GLY A 385 -4.08 8.68 0.01
CA GLY A 385 -5.22 8.09 0.74
C GLY A 385 -6.19 9.11 1.33
N THR A 386 -5.98 10.40 1.09
CA THR A 386 -6.73 11.50 1.71
C THR A 386 -7.35 12.39 0.63
N PRO A 387 -8.49 13.06 0.89
CA PRO A 387 -9.11 13.97 -0.07
C PRO A 387 -8.25 15.15 -0.55
N LEU A 388 -7.05 15.36 0.02
CA LEU A 388 -6.06 16.35 -0.42
C LEU A 388 -5.77 16.26 -1.93
N ALA A 389 -5.76 15.05 -2.51
CA ALA A 389 -5.58 14.87 -3.96
C ALA A 389 -6.72 15.46 -4.81
N PHE A 390 -7.89 15.71 -4.21
CA PHE A 390 -9.07 16.29 -4.85
C PHE A 390 -9.30 17.76 -4.47
N ALA A 391 -8.47 18.33 -3.58
CA ALA A 391 -8.63 19.68 -3.03
C ALA A 391 -8.35 20.82 -4.04
N GLY A 392 -8.07 20.49 -5.30
CA GLY A 392 -7.80 21.45 -6.38
C GLY A 392 -8.52 21.13 -7.68
N THR A 393 -9.61 20.34 -7.65
CA THR A 393 -10.52 20.15 -8.79
C THR A 393 -11.66 21.15 -8.69
N PRO A 394 -11.58 22.34 -9.34
CA PRO A 394 -12.72 23.22 -9.41
C PRO A 394 -13.71 22.58 -10.38
N ARG A 395 -14.97 22.41 -9.95
CA ARG A 395 -16.15 22.02 -10.76
C ARG A 395 -16.61 20.55 -10.75
N ALA A 396 -15.92 19.59 -10.12
CA ALA A 396 -16.43 18.20 -10.05
C ALA A 396 -17.37 17.92 -8.86
N PHE A 397 -17.39 18.80 -7.86
CA PHE A 397 -18.15 18.60 -6.62
C PHE A 397 -19.20 19.68 -6.35
N ALA A 398 -19.31 20.69 -7.22
CA ALA A 398 -20.42 21.63 -7.19
C ALA A 398 -21.65 20.94 -7.82
N GLY A 399 -22.54 20.40 -6.98
CA GLY A 399 -23.82 19.83 -7.42
C GLY A 399 -23.96 18.32 -7.29
N THR A 400 -23.01 17.61 -6.67
CA THR A 400 -23.19 16.19 -6.32
C THR A 400 -23.80 16.09 -4.92
N PRO A 401 -25.10 15.72 -4.77
CA PRO A 401 -25.62 15.46 -3.45
C PRO A 401 -24.89 14.22 -2.92
N LEU A 402 -24.17 14.39 -1.79
CA LEU A 402 -23.35 13.38 -1.08
C LEU A 402 -21.85 13.34 -1.41
N ALA A 403 -21.19 14.49 -1.40
CA ALA A 403 -19.94 14.70 -0.67
C ALA A 403 -19.69 16.21 -0.60
N PHE A 404 -19.65 16.77 0.62
CA PHE A 404 -19.43 18.18 0.95
C PHE A 404 -20.65 19.10 0.71
N ALA A 405 -21.31 19.51 1.81
CA ALA A 405 -22.47 20.40 1.78
C ALA A 405 -22.07 21.86 2.07
N GLY A 406 -22.54 22.80 1.22
CA GLY A 406 -22.54 24.26 1.47
C GLY A 406 -22.54 25.12 0.20
N MET A 407 -23.65 25.85 -0.06
CA MET A 407 -23.89 26.98 -1.00
C MET A 407 -24.44 26.73 -2.44
N PRO A 408 -25.23 27.70 -3.01
CA PRO A 408 -26.35 27.45 -3.93
C PRO A 408 -26.06 27.66 -5.44
N ARG A 409 -26.90 26.99 -6.25
CA ARG A 409 -27.34 27.24 -7.64
C ARG A 409 -26.32 27.81 -8.65
N ALA A 410 -25.95 26.99 -9.64
CA ALA A 410 -26.16 27.26 -11.07
C ALA A 410 -25.47 26.20 -11.94
N PHE A 411 -26.24 25.36 -12.64
CA PHE A 411 -25.85 24.78 -13.93
C PHE A 411 -27.15 24.43 -14.70
N ALA A 412 -27.87 25.47 -15.10
CA ALA A 412 -28.55 25.42 -16.39
C ALA A 412 -27.47 25.66 -17.45
N ASP A 413 -27.51 24.90 -18.53
CA ASP A 413 -26.66 24.99 -19.71
C ASP A 413 -25.21 24.51 -19.56
N THR A 414 -24.99 23.22 -19.85
CA THR A 414 -23.93 22.81 -20.78
C THR A 414 -24.29 21.46 -21.41
N THR A 415 -24.64 21.51 -22.69
CA THR A 415 -24.97 20.38 -23.54
C THR A 415 -23.71 19.71 -24.12
N ARG A 416 -23.76 18.38 -24.16
CA ARG A 416 -23.16 17.44 -25.13
C ARG A 416 -21.64 17.50 -25.39
N LYS A 417 -20.97 16.39 -25.05
CA LYS A 417 -20.15 15.60 -26.00
C LYS A 417 -19.73 14.25 -25.39
N SER A 418 -20.59 13.24 -25.54
CA SER A 418 -20.16 11.83 -25.52
C SER A 418 -21.20 10.96 -26.27
N GLN A 419 -21.23 11.07 -27.59
CA GLN A 419 -21.75 10.00 -28.43
C GLN A 419 -20.56 9.39 -29.16
N ARG A 420 -20.13 8.21 -28.70
CA ARG A 420 -19.38 7.28 -29.56
C ARG A 420 -20.40 6.67 -30.51
N GLN A 421 -20.24 6.88 -31.81
CA GLN A 421 -21.00 6.16 -32.82
C GLN A 421 -20.64 4.67 -32.77
N PRO A 422 -21.62 3.75 -32.88
CA PRO A 422 -21.35 2.34 -33.14
C PRO A 422 -20.88 2.17 -34.59
N ILE A 423 -19.88 1.31 -34.77
CA ILE A 423 -19.42 0.81 -36.07
C ILE A 423 -20.53 -0.11 -36.59
N ALA A 424 -21.03 0.14 -37.79
CA ALA A 424 -21.92 -0.76 -38.52
C ALA A 424 -21.10 -1.57 -39.54
N ASP A 425 -21.34 -2.87 -39.51
CA ASP A 425 -21.00 -3.99 -40.42
C ASP A 425 -19.62 -4.05 -41.11
#